data_AF-A0A1H7ADJ7-F1
#
_entry.id   AF-A0A1H7ADJ7-F1
#
_cell.length_a   1.000
_cell.length_b   1.000
_cell.length_c   1.000
_cell.angle_alpha   90.00
_cell.angle_beta   90.00
_cell.angle_gamma   90.00
#
_symmetry.space_group_name_H-M   'P 1'
#
loop_
_entity.id
_entity.type
_entity.pdbx_description
1 polymer ?
#
loop_
_entity_poly.entity_id
_entity_poly.type
_entity_poly.pdbx_seq_one_letter_code
_entity_poly.pdbx_strand_id
1 'polypeptide(L)' 'MNAVHAIFCRERDELMIDSGRIFKVPPQVARTVSADAPDTRFVKSWAVMYRLIPAHAQVTFLQSA' A
#
# COMPACT_ATOMS: atom_id res chain seq x y z
N MET A 1 4.07 14.61 -13.77
CA MET A 1 4.52 14.45 -12.37
C MET A 1 3.92 13.15 -11.86
N ASN A 2 4.73 12.09 -11.76
CA ASN A 2 4.27 10.78 -11.30
C ASN A 2 4.24 10.80 -9.77
N ALA A 3 3.05 10.99 -9.21
CA ALA A 3 2.86 11.11 -7.79
C ALA A 3 2.84 9.71 -7.14
N VAL A 4 3.99 9.33 -6.59
CA VAL A 4 4.07 8.23 -5.62
C VAL A 4 3.40 8.72 -4.34
N HIS A 5 2.26 8.12 -3.98
CA HIS A 5 1.40 8.66 -2.91
C HIS A 5 1.21 7.72 -1.72
N ALA A 6 1.62 6.45 -1.82
CA ALA A 6 1.63 5.56 -0.67
C ALA A 6 2.68 4.44 -0.79
N ILE A 7 3.21 4.04 0.36
CA ILE A 7 4.22 3.00 0.52
C ILE A 7 3.62 1.91 1.41
N PHE A 8 3.57 0.68 0.91
CA PHE A 8 3.16 -0.49 1.66
C PHE A 8 4.37 -1.24 2.21
N CYS A 9 4.41 -1.40 3.52
CA CYS A 9 5.40 -2.20 4.26
C CYS A 9 4.76 -3.52 4.69
N ARG A 10 5.22 -4.63 4.10
CA ARG A 10 4.67 -5.97 4.37
C ARG A 10 5.05 -6.51 5.75
N GLU A 11 6.24 -6.22 6.25
CA GLU A 11 6.66 -6.73 7.57
C GLU A 11 5.78 -6.23 8.71
N ARG A 12 5.16 -5.06 8.52
CA ARG A 12 4.31 -4.41 9.50
C ARG A 12 2.83 -4.43 9.12
N ASP A 13 2.51 -4.93 7.93
CA ASP A 13 1.20 -4.79 7.28
C ASP A 13 0.69 -3.33 7.32
N GLU A 14 1.57 -2.37 6.99
CA GLU A 14 1.30 -0.94 7.12
C GLU A 14 1.32 -0.24 5.76
N LEU A 15 0.40 0.69 5.53
CA LEU A 15 0.37 1.59 4.39
C LEU A 15 0.63 3.02 4.88
N MET A 16 1.77 3.58 4.51
CA MET A 16 2.09 4.99 4.73
C MET A 16 1.64 5.79 3.52
N ILE A 17 0.79 6.80 3.70
CA ILE A 17 0.37 7.70 2.61
C ILE A 17 1.17 9.00 2.65
N ASP A 18 1.11 9.78 1.57
CA ASP A 18 1.88 11.03 1.35
C ASP A 18 1.74 12.07 2.49
N SER A 19 0.58 12.09 3.16
CA SER A 19 0.36 12.95 4.34
C SER A 19 1.17 12.54 5.60
N GLY A 20 1.97 11.48 5.54
CA GLY A 20 2.70 10.90 6.68
C GLY A 20 1.83 10.03 7.59
N ARG A 21 0.53 9.89 7.30
CA ARG A 21 -0.38 9.00 8.03
C ARG A 21 -0.08 7.53 7.69
N ILE A 22 -0.10 6.70 8.71
CA ILE A 22 0.09 5.25 8.60
C ILE A 22 -1.24 4.55 8.91
N PHE A 23 -1.62 3.60 8.06
CA PHE A 23 -2.80 2.78 8.22
C PHE A 23 -2.42 1.31 8.27
N LYS A 24 -3.05 0.55 9.17
CA LYS A 24 -2.88 -0.90 9.21
C LYS A 24 -3.73 -1.54 8.11
N VAL A 25 -3.08 -2.27 7.22
CA VAL A 25 -3.74 -2.99 6.12
C VAL A 25 -4.38 -4.25 6.69
N PRO A 26 -5.65 -4.55 6.34
CA PRO A 26 -6.30 -5.77 6.78
C PRO A 26 -5.49 -7.02 6.37
N PRO A 27 -5.35 -8.03 7.25
CA PRO A 27 -4.53 -9.22 6.96
C PRO A 27 -4.93 -9.93 5.67
N GLN A 28 -6.23 -9.96 5.33
CA GLN A 28 -6.72 -10.53 4.08
C GLN A 28 -6.21 -9.82 2.82
N VAL A 29 -5.93 -8.51 2.91
CA VAL A 29 -5.36 -7.72 1.81
C VAL A 29 -3.84 -7.82 1.85
N ALA A 30 -3.21 -7.68 3.01
CA ALA A 30 -1.75 -7.72 3.12
C ALA A 30 -1.15 -9.07 2.67
N ARG A 31 -1.84 -10.18 2.95
CA ARG A 31 -1.45 -11.53 2.51
C ARG A 31 -1.35 -11.67 0.99
N THR A 32 -2.10 -10.87 0.22
CA THR A 32 -2.05 -10.90 -1.25
C THR A 32 -0.71 -10.45 -1.82
N VAL A 33 0.15 -9.79 -1.03
CA VAL A 33 1.29 -9.08 -1.60
C VAL A 33 2.52 -9.94 -1.90
N SER A 34 2.84 -11.09 -1.30
CA SER A 34 4.12 -11.82 -1.53
C SER A 34 5.45 -11.02 -1.42
N ALA A 35 6.53 -11.68 -1.02
CA ALA A 35 7.87 -11.08 -0.98
C ALA A 35 8.61 -11.27 -2.33
N ASP A 36 8.39 -12.41 -2.99
CA ASP A 36 9.13 -12.80 -4.20
C ASP A 36 8.61 -12.09 -5.47
N ALA A 37 7.36 -11.65 -5.44
CA ALA A 37 6.70 -10.95 -6.53
C ALA A 37 5.65 -9.98 -5.96
N PRO A 38 6.07 -8.79 -5.51
CA PRO A 38 5.18 -7.86 -4.82
C PRO A 38 4.08 -7.32 -5.74
N ASP A 39 2.83 -7.70 -5.48
CA ASP A 39 1.64 -7.17 -6.16
C ASP A 39 0.81 -6.29 -5.22
N THR A 40 0.90 -4.98 -5.40
CA THR A 40 0.20 -3.99 -4.55
C THR A 40 -1.19 -3.63 -5.05
N ARG A 41 -1.71 -4.25 -6.12
CA ARG A 41 -3.01 -3.88 -6.72
C ARG A 41 -4.17 -4.02 -5.74
N PHE A 42 -4.18 -5.07 -4.93
CA PHE A 42 -5.23 -5.26 -3.91
C PHE A 42 -5.11 -4.26 -2.76
N VAL A 43 -3.88 -3.92 -2.34
CA VAL A 43 -3.64 -2.86 -1.36
C VAL A 43 -4.12 -1.52 -1.88
N LYS A 44 -3.85 -1.20 -3.16
CA LYS A 44 -4.36 0.00 -3.83
C LYS A 44 -5.88 0.02 -3.87
N SER A 45 -6.52 -1.06 -4.33
CA SER A 45 -7.98 -1.15 -4.41
C SER A 45 -8.63 -0.94 -3.05
N TRP A 46 -8.08 -1.55 -2.00
CA TRP A 46 -8.52 -1.32 -0.63
C TRP A 46 -8.35 0.15 -0.22
N ALA A 47 -7.16 0.73 -0.39
CA ALA A 47 -6.89 2.11 0.01
C ALA A 47 -7.80 3.12 -0.72
N VAL A 48 -8.11 2.90 -2.00
CA VAL A 48 -9.05 3.73 -2.78
C VAL A 48 -10.48 3.55 -2.30
N MET A 49 -10.93 2.31 -2.06
CA MET A 49 -12.27 2.00 -1.56
C MET A 49 -12.56 2.71 -0.23
N TYR A 50 -11.57 2.78 0.65
CA TYR A 50 -11.66 3.44 1.95
C TYR A 50 -11.28 4.94 1.91
N ARG A 51 -11.12 5.52 0.70
CA ARG A 51 -10.77 6.94 0.48
C ARG A 51 -9.49 7.39 1.19
N LEU A 52 -8.54 6.47 1.38
CA LEU A 52 -7.22 6.78 1.96
C LEU A 52 -6.30 7.46 0.94
N ILE A 53 -6.45 7.07 -0.33
CA ILE A 53 -5.72 7.64 -1.48
C ILE A 53 -6.68 7.81 -2.68
N PRO A 54 -6.38 8.73 -3.62
CA PRO A 54 -7.17 8.87 -4.84
C PRO A 54 -6.94 7.72 -5.83
N ALA A 55 -7.87 7.47 -6.75
CA ALA A 55 -7.80 6.35 -7.70
C ALA A 55 -6.56 6.36 -8.62
N HIS A 56 -6.04 7.55 -8.93
CA HIS A 56 -4.84 7.74 -9.74
C HIS A 56 -3.54 7.58 -8.93
N ALA A 57 -3.61 7.46 -7.61
CA ALA A 57 -2.43 7.24 -6.77
C ALA A 57 -1.74 5.91 -7.08
N GLN A 58 -0.43 5.88 -6.89
CA GLN A 58 0.37 4.66 -6.95
C GLN A 58 0.74 4.20 -5.54
N VAL A 59 0.75 2.88 -5.35
CA VAL A 59 1.20 2.21 -4.12
C VAL A 59 2.49 1.45 -4.44
N THR A 60 3.59 1.86 -3.84
CA THR A 60 4.88 1.16 -3.95
C THR A 60 5.06 0.18 -2.79
N PHE A 61 5.85 -0.86 -3.03
CA PHE A 61 6.22 -1.84 -2.02
C PHE A 61 7.57 -1.46 -1.41
N LEU A 62 7.65 -1.47 -0.09
CA LEU A 62 8.91 -1.35 0.64
C LEU A 62 9.36 -2.74 1.09
N GLN A 63 10.45 -3.21 0.50
CA GLN A 63 11.18 -4.37 0.99
C GLN A 63 12.21 -3.88 2.02
N SER A 64 12.15 -4.40 3.25
CA SER A 64 13.26 -4.30 4.19
C SER A 64 14.45 -5.06 3.59
N ALA A 65 15.61 -4.40 3.53
CA ALA A 65 16.86 -4.96 3.03
C ALA A 65 17.54 -5.87 4.07
#